data_AF-A0A7C1I2U5-F1
#
_entry.id   AF-A0A7C1I2U5-F1
#
_cell.length_a   1.000
_cell.length_b   1.000
_cell.length_c   1.000
_cell.angle_alpha   90.00
_cell.angle_beta   90.00
_cell.angle_gamma   90.00
#
_symmetry.space_group_name_H-M   'P 1'
#
loop_
_entity.id
_entity.type
_entity.pdbx_description
1 polymer ?
#
loop_
_entity_poly.entity_id
_entity_poly.type
_entity_poly.pdbx_seq_one_letter_code
_entity_poly.pdbx_strand_id
1 'polypeptide(L)'
;MKYAVIVLLTILAGAVFAQEHVEEYQVEPFSAGEARAVEIYDELLPLLEACEGHFADNSEIAFADIQRIAKDEKIDMDEAREAVLIDPEMVVFSIGQLQEYAVLQYGLAENAVETKDALKSAGKLAESHAKTLTAMVAEWAPDYLPEEK
;
A
#
# COMPACT_ATOMS: atom_id res chain seq x y z
N MET A 1 16.17 -13.13 13.46
CA MET A 1 15.38 -12.03 12.87
C MET A 1 15.10 -12.45 11.43
N LYS A 2 14.19 -13.40 11.14
CA LYS A 2 12.71 -13.40 11.15
C LYS A 2 12.07 -12.49 10.08
N TYR A 3 11.82 -13.12 8.91
CA TYR A 3 10.73 -12.99 7.91
C TYR A 3 10.28 -11.59 7.48
N ALA A 4 10.36 -11.22 6.17
CA ALA A 4 9.75 -9.95 5.78
C ALA A 4 9.16 -9.74 4.35
N VAL A 5 9.50 -10.47 3.27
CA VAL A 5 8.86 -10.18 1.95
C VAL A 5 7.46 -10.78 1.84
N ILE A 6 7.28 -12.00 2.34
CA ILE A 6 5.95 -12.57 2.53
C ILE A 6 5.21 -11.78 3.61
N VAL A 7 5.87 -11.05 4.52
CA VAL A 7 5.26 -10.37 5.68
C VAL A 7 4.64 -9.02 5.33
N LEU A 8 5.08 -8.29 4.31
CA LEU A 8 4.28 -7.13 3.86
C LEU A 8 2.92 -7.59 3.30
N LEU A 9 2.92 -8.75 2.63
CA LEU A 9 1.73 -9.37 2.03
C LEU A 9 0.96 -10.29 3.01
N THR A 10 1.61 -10.82 4.07
CA THR A 10 0.99 -11.60 5.17
C THR A 10 0.72 -10.79 6.42
N ILE A 11 1.13 -9.52 6.53
CA ILE A 11 0.52 -8.61 7.51
C ILE A 11 -0.85 -8.19 6.97
N LEU A 12 -0.95 -7.88 5.67
CA LEU A 12 -2.23 -7.60 5.00
C LEU A 12 -3.12 -8.85 4.82
N ALA A 13 -2.56 -10.03 4.49
CA ALA A 13 -3.33 -11.28 4.33
C ALA A 13 -3.37 -12.19 5.59
N GLY A 14 -2.50 -11.98 6.58
CA GLY A 14 -2.39 -12.83 7.77
C GLY A 14 -3.42 -12.56 8.86
N ALA A 15 -4.25 -11.53 8.68
CA ALA A 15 -5.52 -11.46 9.39
C ALA A 15 -6.51 -12.57 8.95
N VAL A 16 -6.27 -13.27 7.83
CA VAL A 16 -7.24 -14.23 7.27
C VAL A 16 -6.70 -15.65 7.01
N PHE A 17 -5.39 -15.88 6.81
CA PHE A 17 -4.93 -17.16 6.22
C PHE A 17 -3.87 -18.01 6.95
N ALA A 18 -3.30 -17.60 8.08
CA ALA A 18 -2.16 -18.31 8.66
C ALA A 18 -2.54 -19.40 9.69
N GLN A 19 -3.27 -20.46 9.29
CA GLN A 19 -3.33 -21.66 10.16
C GLN A 19 -3.12 -23.04 9.51
N GLU A 20 -3.25 -23.25 8.20
CA GLU A 20 -3.08 -24.60 7.65
C GLU A 20 -2.29 -24.58 6.33
N HIS A 21 -1.12 -25.23 6.35
CA HIS A 21 -0.23 -25.56 5.21
C HIS A 21 0.80 -24.48 4.77
N VAL A 22 1.93 -24.42 5.48
CA VAL A 22 3.16 -23.79 4.97
C VAL A 22 4.14 -24.90 4.60
N GLU A 23 4.22 -25.24 3.31
CA GLU A 23 5.42 -25.90 2.75
C GLU A 23 6.56 -24.87 2.76
N GLU A 24 7.80 -25.31 3.04
CA GLU A 24 8.98 -24.44 3.18
C GLU A 24 9.37 -23.79 1.83
N TYR A 25 8.70 -22.70 1.48
CA TYR A 25 9.15 -21.79 0.43
C TYR A 25 10.46 -21.12 0.88
N GLN A 26 11.54 -21.33 0.12
CA GLN A 26 12.77 -20.55 0.29
C GLN A 26 12.51 -19.13 -0.19
N VAL A 27 12.47 -18.17 0.74
CA VAL A 27 12.26 -16.74 0.45
C VAL A 27 13.61 -16.03 0.45
N GLU A 28 13.91 -15.30 -0.62
CA GLU A 28 15.12 -14.49 -0.73
C GLU A 28 15.08 -13.30 0.27
N PRO A 29 16.24 -12.88 0.81
CA PRO A 29 16.30 -11.69 1.65
C PRO A 29 15.97 -10.43 0.85
N PHE A 30 15.35 -9.44 1.52
CA PHE A 30 15.12 -8.13 0.92
C PHE A 30 16.41 -7.51 0.41
N SER A 31 16.31 -6.89 -0.75
CA SER A 31 17.24 -5.86 -1.19
C SER A 31 17.16 -4.64 -0.25
N ALA A 32 18.21 -3.81 -0.26
CA ALA A 32 18.23 -2.58 0.53
C ALA A 32 17.09 -1.62 0.12
N GLY A 33 16.69 -1.61 -1.16
CA GLY A 33 15.58 -0.80 -1.64
C GLY A 33 14.23 -1.25 -1.08
N GLU A 34 13.96 -2.56 -1.06
CA GLU A 34 12.72 -3.09 -0.49
C GLU A 34 12.62 -2.80 1.02
N ALA A 35 13.71 -2.93 1.77
CA ALA A 35 13.71 -2.56 3.19
C ALA A 35 13.38 -1.08 3.38
N ARG A 36 13.90 -0.20 2.51
CA ARG A 36 13.64 1.24 2.57
C ARG A 36 12.18 1.58 2.23
N ALA A 37 11.61 0.90 1.24
CA ALA A 37 10.20 1.03 0.88
C ALA A 37 9.27 0.69 2.06
N VAL A 38 9.60 -0.36 2.83
CA VAL A 38 8.84 -0.74 4.03
C VAL A 38 8.92 0.34 5.11
N GLU A 39 10.11 0.86 5.41
CA GLU A 39 10.27 1.92 6.42
C GLU A 39 9.44 3.16 6.08
N ILE A 40 9.48 3.60 4.82
CA ILE A 40 8.70 4.75 4.37
C ILE A 40 7.20 4.45 4.42
N TYR A 41 6.78 3.27 3.98
CA TYR A 41 5.38 2.87 4.04
C TYR A 41 4.85 2.84 5.48
N ASP A 42 5.63 2.35 6.44
CA ASP A 42 5.27 2.34 7.87
C ASP A 42 5.11 3.77 8.42
N GLU A 43 5.95 4.73 8.00
CA GLU A 43 5.82 6.15 8.35
C GLU A 43 4.55 6.78 7.75
N LEU A 44 4.15 6.35 6.55
CA LEU A 44 2.95 6.86 5.85
C LEU A 44 1.65 6.18 6.27
N LEU A 45 1.74 4.99 6.90
CA LEU A 45 0.60 4.14 7.20
C LEU A 45 -0.54 4.84 7.96
N PRO A 46 -0.30 5.68 8.99
CA PRO A 46 -1.39 6.35 9.69
C PRO A 46 -2.28 7.20 8.77
N LEU A 47 -1.68 7.89 7.79
CA LEU A 47 -2.44 8.69 6.82
C LEU A 47 -3.16 7.82 5.80
N LEU A 48 -2.54 6.71 5.38
CA LEU A 48 -3.14 5.74 4.47
C LEU A 48 -4.38 5.09 5.10
N GLU A 49 -4.28 4.65 6.36
CA GLU A 49 -5.38 4.07 7.12
C GLU A 49 -6.53 5.08 7.32
N ALA A 50 -6.21 6.34 7.61
CA ALA A 50 -7.21 7.41 7.70
C ALA A 50 -7.93 7.68 6.38
N CYS A 51 -7.27 7.41 5.25
CA CYS A 51 -7.84 7.56 3.91
C CYS A 51 -8.74 6.38 3.50
N GLU A 52 -8.71 5.25 4.22
CA GLU A 52 -9.50 4.06 3.91
C GLU A 52 -11.01 4.33 3.99
N GLY A 53 -11.75 3.85 2.99
CA GLY A 53 -13.22 3.96 2.97
C GLY A 53 -13.77 5.37 2.70
N HIS A 54 -12.91 6.39 2.61
CA HIS A 54 -13.32 7.77 2.26
C HIS A 54 -13.50 7.99 0.75
N PHE A 55 -12.92 7.12 -0.08
CA PHE A 55 -12.94 7.24 -1.53
C PHE A 55 -13.79 6.15 -2.17
N ALA A 56 -14.52 6.52 -3.23
CA ALA A 56 -15.32 5.55 -3.97
C ALA A 56 -14.43 4.60 -4.77
N ASP A 57 -14.90 3.37 -4.99
CA ASP A 57 -14.24 2.43 -5.91
C ASP A 57 -14.05 3.12 -7.28
N ASN A 58 -12.80 3.21 -7.76
CA ASN A 58 -12.39 3.82 -9.04
C ASN A 58 -12.42 5.36 -9.14
N SER A 59 -12.55 6.11 -8.05
CA SER A 59 -12.29 7.56 -8.10
C SER A 59 -10.80 7.88 -8.10
N GLU A 60 -10.39 8.91 -8.85
CA GLU A 60 -9.14 9.60 -8.60
C GLU A 60 -9.19 10.25 -7.20
N ILE A 61 -8.07 10.20 -6.49
CA ILE A 61 -7.94 10.81 -5.17
C ILE A 61 -7.28 12.17 -5.35
N ALA A 62 -8.00 13.23 -5.01
CA ALA A 62 -7.43 14.58 -5.01
C ALA A 62 -6.59 14.79 -3.74
N PHE A 63 -5.41 15.38 -3.88
CA PHE A 63 -4.54 15.68 -2.73
C PHE A 63 -5.23 16.57 -1.68
N ALA A 64 -6.10 17.49 -2.11
CA ALA A 64 -6.88 18.33 -1.20
C ALA A 64 -7.84 17.54 -0.29
N ASP A 65 -8.34 16.38 -0.74
CA ASP A 65 -9.16 15.50 0.11
C ASP A 65 -8.32 14.79 1.16
N ILE A 66 -7.10 14.36 0.80
CA ILE A 66 -6.12 13.79 1.75
C ILE A 66 -5.81 14.82 2.86
N GLN A 67 -5.55 16.08 2.49
CA GLN A 67 -5.31 17.15 3.45
C GLN A 67 -6.50 17.38 4.39
N ARG A 68 -7.73 17.28 3.87
CA ARG A 68 -8.95 17.41 4.67
C ARG A 68 -9.06 16.26 5.67
N ILE A 69 -8.85 15.02 5.22
CA ILE A 69 -8.89 13.83 6.07
C ILE A 69 -7.81 13.91 7.16
N ALA A 70 -6.57 14.22 6.79
CA ALA A 70 -5.48 14.38 7.75
C ALA A 70 -5.80 15.41 8.83
N LYS A 71 -6.41 16.53 8.44
CA LYS A 71 -6.85 17.56 9.39
C LYS A 71 -7.96 17.06 10.31
N ASP A 72 -8.96 16.36 9.78
CA ASP A 72 -10.09 15.84 10.55
C ASP A 72 -9.62 14.78 11.56
N GLU A 73 -8.68 13.91 11.16
CA GLU A 73 -8.07 12.86 11.99
C GLU A 73 -6.87 13.33 12.82
N LYS A 74 -6.49 14.62 12.72
CA LYS A 74 -5.35 15.25 13.43
C LYS A 74 -4.00 14.56 13.16
N ILE A 75 -3.80 14.13 11.93
CA ILE A 75 -2.55 13.55 11.43
C ILE A 75 -1.64 14.69 10.94
N ASP A 76 -0.37 14.62 11.31
CA ASP A 76 0.62 15.59 10.85
C ASP A 76 1.03 15.31 9.40
N MET A 77 0.76 16.27 8.51
CA MET A 77 1.11 16.16 7.10
C MET A 77 2.58 16.45 6.83
N ASP A 78 3.29 17.12 7.74
CA ASP A 78 4.70 17.44 7.56
C ASP A 78 5.55 16.17 7.68
N GLU A 79 5.24 15.28 8.64
CA GLU A 79 5.89 13.97 8.77
C GLU A 79 5.66 13.10 7.51
N ALA A 80 4.42 13.03 7.02
CA ALA A 80 4.10 12.30 5.80
C ALA A 80 4.81 12.89 4.57
N ARG A 81 4.95 14.21 4.51
CA ARG A 81 5.67 14.89 3.44
C ARG A 81 7.17 14.57 3.48
N GLU A 82 7.78 14.63 4.66
CA GLU A 82 9.18 14.27 4.84
C GLU A 82 9.46 12.82 4.44
N ALA A 83 8.59 11.89 4.83
CA ALA A 83 8.67 10.48 4.45
C ALA A 83 8.51 10.25 2.94
N VAL A 84 7.71 11.05 2.23
CA VAL A 84 7.67 10.97 0.76
C VAL A 84 8.94 11.53 0.13
N LEU A 85 9.44 12.66 0.62
CA LEU A 85 10.56 13.38 0.03
C LEU A 85 11.93 12.77 0.31
N ILE A 86 12.05 11.92 1.33
CA ILE A 86 13.32 11.26 1.68
C ILE A 86 13.79 10.29 0.60
N ASP A 87 12.86 9.58 -0.06
CA ASP A 87 13.13 8.67 -1.17
C ASP A 87 11.85 8.43 -2.01
N PRO A 88 11.49 9.39 -2.90
CA PRO A 88 10.28 9.28 -3.71
C PRO A 88 10.27 8.07 -4.64
N GLU A 89 11.45 7.59 -5.05
CA GLU A 89 11.57 6.41 -5.91
C GLU A 89 11.06 5.15 -5.17
N MET A 90 11.36 5.03 -3.87
CA MET A 90 10.86 3.92 -3.06
C MET A 90 9.37 4.03 -2.74
N VAL A 91 8.80 5.23 -2.72
CA VAL A 91 7.34 5.42 -2.66
C VAL A 91 6.69 4.93 -3.96
N VAL A 92 7.26 5.30 -5.11
CA VAL A 92 6.77 4.84 -6.43
C VAL A 92 6.92 3.34 -6.59
N PHE A 93 8.01 2.75 -6.11
CA PHE A 93 8.17 1.30 -6.02
C PHE A 93 7.03 0.67 -5.19
N SER A 94 6.72 1.24 -4.02
CA SER A 94 5.62 0.77 -3.16
C SER A 94 4.26 0.86 -3.84
N ILE A 95 3.99 1.93 -4.58
CA ILE A 95 2.79 2.07 -5.41
C ILE A 95 2.66 0.90 -6.38
N GLY A 96 3.74 0.56 -7.11
CA GLY A 96 3.76 -0.56 -8.04
C GLY A 96 3.49 -1.90 -7.33
N GLN A 97 4.12 -2.15 -6.18
CA GLN A 97 3.92 -3.37 -5.40
C GLN A 97 2.48 -3.52 -4.89
N LEU A 98 1.86 -2.43 -4.44
CA LEU A 98 0.45 -2.42 -4.00
C LEU A 98 -0.51 -2.70 -5.17
N GLN A 99 -0.24 -2.16 -6.36
CA GLN A 99 -1.03 -2.40 -7.56
C GLN A 99 -0.92 -3.87 -8.02
N GLU A 100 0.29 -4.42 -8.06
CA GLU A 100 0.52 -5.84 -8.38
C GLU A 100 -0.19 -6.76 -7.37
N TYR A 101 -0.11 -6.42 -6.09
CA TYR A 101 -0.80 -7.16 -5.03
C TYR A 101 -2.33 -7.11 -5.23
N ALA A 102 -2.90 -5.95 -5.52
CA ALA A 102 -4.34 -5.83 -5.75
C ALA A 102 -4.81 -6.73 -6.90
N VAL A 103 -4.09 -6.72 -8.04
CA VAL A 103 -4.38 -7.60 -9.18
C VAL A 103 -4.32 -9.07 -8.79
N LEU A 104 -3.30 -9.47 -8.03
CA LEU A 104 -3.17 -10.85 -7.53
C LEU A 104 -4.35 -11.23 -6.64
N GLN A 105 -4.72 -10.38 -5.67
CA GLN A 105 -5.83 -10.66 -4.76
C GLN A 105 -7.16 -10.80 -5.49
N TYR A 106 -7.44 -9.93 -6.46
CA TYR A 106 -8.65 -10.04 -7.26
C TYR A 106 -8.66 -11.32 -8.10
N GLY A 107 -7.54 -11.69 -8.73
CA GLY A 107 -7.42 -12.93 -9.48
C GLY A 107 -7.63 -14.18 -8.61
N LEU A 108 -7.10 -14.20 -7.39
CA LEU A 108 -7.37 -15.27 -6.41
C LEU A 108 -8.85 -15.31 -5.99
N ALA A 109 -9.47 -14.14 -5.82
CA ALA A 109 -10.87 -14.03 -5.41
C ALA A 109 -11.87 -14.56 -6.45
N GLU A 110 -11.50 -14.62 -7.73
CA GLU A 110 -12.37 -15.17 -8.79
C GLU A 110 -12.74 -16.64 -8.52
N ASN A 111 -11.79 -17.41 -7.98
CA ASN A 111 -11.91 -18.85 -7.78
C ASN A 111 -12.11 -19.25 -6.31
N ALA A 112 -12.01 -18.30 -5.39
CA ALA A 112 -12.23 -18.55 -3.96
C ALA A 112 -13.72 -18.66 -3.62
N VAL A 113 -14.06 -19.59 -2.72
CA VAL A 113 -15.42 -19.77 -2.20
C VAL A 113 -15.58 -19.14 -0.82
N GLU A 114 -14.72 -19.49 0.13
CA GLU A 114 -14.85 -19.06 1.53
C GLU A 114 -14.16 -17.72 1.82
N THR A 115 -13.06 -17.42 1.13
CA THR A 115 -12.21 -16.25 1.40
C THR A 115 -12.34 -15.14 0.37
N LYS A 116 -13.29 -15.28 -0.56
CA LYS A 116 -13.51 -14.36 -1.68
C LYS A 116 -13.63 -12.90 -1.23
N ASP A 117 -14.43 -12.64 -0.20
CA ASP A 117 -14.69 -11.28 0.26
C ASP A 117 -13.47 -10.68 0.98
N ALA A 118 -12.70 -11.51 1.69
CA ALA A 118 -11.44 -11.10 2.30
C ALA A 118 -10.39 -10.73 1.24
N LEU A 119 -10.21 -11.57 0.22
CA LEU A 119 -9.30 -11.31 -0.90
C LEU A 119 -9.69 -10.02 -1.64
N LYS A 120 -10.99 -9.84 -1.92
CA LYS A 120 -11.48 -8.58 -2.52
C LYS A 120 -11.22 -7.36 -1.63
N SER A 121 -11.41 -7.49 -0.32
CA SER A 121 -11.18 -6.39 0.62
C SER A 121 -9.69 -6.03 0.68
N ALA A 122 -8.81 -7.02 0.70
CA ALA A 122 -7.36 -6.82 0.64
C ALA A 122 -6.94 -6.13 -0.67
N GLY A 123 -7.52 -6.54 -1.81
CA GLY A 123 -7.27 -5.89 -3.09
C GLY A 123 -7.71 -4.42 -3.11
N LYS A 124 -8.91 -4.13 -2.61
CA LYS A 124 -9.42 -2.75 -2.50
C LYS A 124 -8.57 -1.87 -1.60
N LEU A 125 -8.14 -2.42 -0.46
CA LEU A 125 -7.28 -1.73 0.48
C LEU A 125 -5.96 -1.32 -0.18
N ALA A 126 -5.32 -2.25 -0.88
CA ALA A 126 -4.08 -2.00 -1.60
C ALA A 126 -4.25 -0.95 -2.71
N GLU A 127 -5.36 -0.99 -3.47
CA GLU A 127 -5.66 0.05 -4.46
C GLU A 127 -5.87 1.42 -3.81
N SER A 128 -6.55 1.47 -2.67
CA SER A 128 -6.77 2.72 -1.93
C SER A 128 -5.45 3.34 -1.50
N HIS A 129 -4.55 2.53 -0.96
CA HIS A 129 -3.23 2.99 -0.53
C HIS A 129 -2.38 3.42 -1.72
N ALA A 130 -2.35 2.63 -2.79
CA ALA A 130 -1.63 2.98 -4.01
C ALA A 130 -2.09 4.33 -4.57
N LYS A 131 -3.40 4.57 -4.68
CA LYS A 131 -3.96 5.83 -5.18
C LYS A 131 -3.64 7.01 -4.26
N THR A 132 -3.70 6.80 -2.95
CA THR A 132 -3.39 7.84 -1.95
C THR A 132 -1.92 8.25 -2.07
N LEU A 133 -1.01 7.27 -2.13
CA LEU A 133 0.41 7.50 -2.36
C LEU A 133 0.67 8.18 -3.72
N THR A 134 -0.01 7.77 -4.80
CA THR A 134 0.10 8.43 -6.11
C THR A 134 -0.25 9.91 -6.01
N ALA A 135 -1.35 10.26 -5.34
CA ALA A 135 -1.76 11.64 -5.16
C ALA A 135 -0.74 12.46 -4.33
N MET A 136 -0.13 11.84 -3.31
CA MET A 136 0.92 12.46 -2.50
C MET A 136 2.20 12.71 -3.32
N VAL A 137 2.65 11.71 -4.10
CA VAL A 137 3.83 11.85 -4.97
C VAL A 137 3.56 12.88 -6.08
N ALA A 138 2.37 12.88 -6.69
CA ALA A 138 2.00 13.86 -7.71
C ALA A 138 2.10 15.31 -7.20
N GLU A 139 1.75 15.55 -5.95
CA GLU A 139 1.85 16.88 -5.35
C GLU A 139 3.30 17.23 -4.95
N TRP A 140 3.99 16.32 -4.26
CA TRP A 140 5.25 16.67 -3.59
C TRP A 140 6.51 16.31 -4.38
N ALA A 141 6.45 15.30 -5.23
CA ALA A 141 7.56 14.80 -6.03
C ALA A 141 7.09 14.38 -7.45
N PRO A 142 6.45 15.29 -8.22
CA PRO A 142 5.79 14.94 -9.49
C PRO A 142 6.72 14.32 -10.52
N ASP A 143 7.99 14.71 -10.52
CA ASP A 143 9.01 14.23 -11.48
C ASP A 143 9.28 12.72 -11.39
N TYR A 144 8.79 12.04 -10.34
CA TYR A 144 8.98 10.61 -10.11
C TYR A 144 7.82 9.75 -10.60
N LEU A 145 6.66 10.34 -10.93
CA LEU A 145 5.58 9.58 -11.55
C LEU A 145 5.88 9.37 -13.03
N PRO A 146 5.61 8.17 -13.58
CA PRO A 146 5.71 7.96 -15.01
C PRO A 146 4.74 8.90 -15.74
N GLU A 147 5.24 9.61 -16.77
CA GLU A 147 4.39 10.42 -17.64
C GLU A 147 3.24 9.54 -18.16
N GLU A 148 1.99 10.00 -18.00
CA GLU A 148 0.83 9.40 -18.66
C GLU A 148 1.09 9.44 -20.17
N LYS A 149 1.32 8.28 -20.79
CA LYS A 149 1.55 8.14 -22.22
C LYS A 149 0.25 8.16 -23.02
#